data_AF-A0A839QQE2-F1
#
_entry.id   AF-A0A839QQE2-F1
#
_cell.length_a   1.000
_cell.length_b   1.000
_cell.length_c   1.000
_cell.angle_alpha   90.00
_cell.angle_beta   90.00
_cell.angle_gamma   90.00
#
_symmetry.space_group_name_H-M   'P 1'
#
loop_
_entity.id
_entity.type
_entity.pdbx_description
1 polymer ?
#
loop_
_entity_poly.entity_id
_entity_poly.type
_entity_poly.pdbx_seq_one_letter_code
_entity_poly.pdbx_strand_id
1 'polypeptide(L)'
;MRIFVPLSAAPDSAPVIAAGTLVWGVDPSIAKDVTADEAEQLDLDAVQEAVLVTAHGATGAAAHTRVVIAAVDVPDDAAPAEAGDNGDHARRLTADEPVRIRALHVSELTAAEALADEFAPDVLWFDPSETAEAFAYASGAGD
;
A
#
# COMPACT_ATOMS: atom_id res chain seq x y z
N MET A 1 -13.36 -0.64 -6.52
CA MET A 1 -11.94 -0.36 -6.86
C MET A 1 -11.00 -0.97 -5.82
N ARG A 2 -9.81 -1.44 -6.21
CA ARG A 2 -8.75 -1.83 -5.27
C ARG A 2 -7.87 -0.61 -4.95
N ILE A 3 -7.54 -0.42 -3.69
CA ILE A 3 -6.58 0.58 -3.22
C ILE A 3 -5.55 -0.05 -2.29
N PHE A 4 -4.41 0.63 -2.17
CA PHE A 4 -3.23 0.23 -1.43
C PHE A 4 -2.97 1.28 -0.35
N VAL A 5 -2.80 0.80 0.87
CA VAL A 5 -2.87 1.65 2.06
C VAL A 5 -1.71 1.29 2.99
N PRO A 6 -0.79 2.22 3.27
CA PRO A 6 0.27 2.00 4.22
C PRO A 6 -0.29 1.75 5.63
N LEU A 7 0.22 0.72 6.30
CA LEU A 7 -0.14 0.40 7.67
C LEU A 7 1.08 0.55 8.57
N SER A 8 0.92 1.29 9.67
CA SER A 8 1.97 1.44 10.69
C SER A 8 1.90 0.38 11.79
N ALA A 9 0.78 -0.34 11.90
CA ALA A 9 0.54 -1.38 12.89
C ALA A 9 -0.52 -2.37 12.39
N ALA A 10 -0.50 -3.59 12.93
CA ALA A 10 -1.52 -4.59 12.66
C ALA A 10 -2.88 -4.10 13.18
N PRO A 11 -3.95 -4.17 12.37
CA PRO A 11 -5.27 -3.74 12.80
C PRO A 11 -5.90 -4.79 13.74
N ASP A 12 -6.42 -4.35 14.88
CA ASP A 12 -7.10 -5.22 15.85
C ASP A 12 -8.49 -5.71 15.38
N SER A 13 -9.07 -5.06 14.38
CA SER A 13 -10.39 -5.34 13.81
C SER A 13 -10.47 -4.90 12.36
N ALA A 14 -11.64 -5.07 11.71
CA ALA A 14 -11.84 -4.57 10.35
C ALA A 14 -11.53 -3.06 10.28
N PRO A 15 -10.52 -2.64 9.50
CA PRO A 15 -10.07 -1.25 9.54
C PRO A 15 -11.09 -0.32 8.89
N VAL A 16 -11.23 0.87 9.45
CA VAL A 16 -11.86 2.02 8.81
C VAL A 16 -10.74 2.94 8.37
N ILE A 17 -10.69 3.27 7.08
CA ILE A 17 -9.72 4.24 6.58
C ILE A 17 -10.39 5.61 6.62
N ALA A 18 -9.81 6.51 7.39
CA ALA A 18 -10.34 7.85 7.57
C ALA A 18 -10.33 8.65 6.26
N ALA A 19 -11.30 9.54 6.10
CA ALA A 19 -11.31 10.56 5.07
C ALA A 19 -10.01 11.38 5.11
N GLY A 20 -9.52 11.76 3.94
CA GLY A 20 -8.27 12.51 3.80
C GLY A 20 -7.02 11.63 3.85
N THR A 21 -7.12 10.33 4.15
CA THR A 21 -6.00 9.39 4.07
C THR A 21 -5.46 9.32 2.64
N LEU A 22 -4.13 9.39 2.50
CA LEU A 22 -3.44 9.15 1.25
C LEU A 22 -3.42 7.64 0.99
N VAL A 23 -3.88 7.25 -0.19
CA VAL A 23 -3.96 5.86 -0.65
C VAL A 23 -3.44 5.79 -2.08
N TRP A 24 -3.12 4.59 -2.55
CA TRP A 24 -2.68 4.37 -3.93
C TRP A 24 -3.64 3.46 -4.64
N GLY A 25 -3.83 3.64 -5.94
CA GLY A 25 -4.69 2.76 -6.70
C GLY A 25 -4.83 3.21 -8.14
N VAL A 26 -5.12 2.26 -9.01
CA VAL A 26 -5.30 2.50 -10.43
C VAL A 26 -6.66 3.13 -10.66
N ASP A 27 -6.70 4.18 -11.48
CA ASP A 27 -7.95 4.80 -11.87
C ASP A 27 -8.87 3.78 -12.55
N PRO A 28 -10.13 3.62 -12.11
CA PRO A 28 -11.06 2.69 -12.74
C PRO A 28 -11.27 2.96 -14.24
N SER A 29 -11.11 4.20 -14.69
CA SER A 29 -11.19 4.55 -16.12
C SER A 29 -10.01 4.08 -16.94
N ILE A 30 -8.84 3.84 -16.34
CA ILE A 30 -7.66 3.25 -16.98
C ILE A 30 -7.78 1.73 -16.95
N ALA A 31 -8.18 1.17 -15.80
CA ALA A 31 -8.26 -0.28 -15.59
C ALA A 31 -9.26 -1.00 -16.51
N LYS A 32 -10.27 -0.30 -17.05
CA LYS A 32 -11.29 -0.89 -17.94
C LYS A 32 -10.78 -1.21 -19.35
N ASP A 33 -9.69 -0.58 -19.78
CA ASP A 33 -9.20 -0.61 -21.16
C ASP A 33 -7.90 -1.43 -21.31
N VAL A 34 -7.51 -2.18 -20.27
CA VAL A 34 -6.28 -2.98 -20.22
C VAL A 34 -6.55 -4.48 -20.05
N THR A 35 -5.59 -5.31 -20.40
CA THR A 35 -5.58 -6.76 -20.16
C THR A 35 -5.38 -7.08 -18.67
N ALA A 36 -5.56 -8.35 -18.29
CA ALA A 36 -5.36 -8.79 -16.91
C ALA A 36 -3.90 -8.60 -16.44
N ASP A 37 -2.93 -8.96 -17.28
CA ASP A 37 -1.50 -8.84 -16.96
C ASP A 37 -1.08 -7.36 -16.84
N GLU A 38 -1.63 -6.49 -17.69
CA GLU A 38 -1.42 -5.04 -17.58
C GLU A 38 -2.06 -4.45 -16.32
N ALA A 39 -3.24 -4.93 -15.92
CA ALA A 39 -3.87 -4.52 -14.67
C ALA A 39 -3.06 -4.96 -13.45
N GLU A 40 -2.49 -6.17 -13.47
CA GLU A 40 -1.60 -6.65 -12.41
C GLU A 40 -0.32 -5.81 -12.33
N GLN A 41 0.27 -5.45 -13.47
CA GLN A 41 1.43 -4.55 -13.49
C GLN A 41 1.10 -3.17 -12.92
N LEU A 42 -0.04 -2.58 -13.27
CA LEU A 42 -0.46 -1.28 -12.74
C LEU A 42 -0.71 -1.34 -11.22
N ASP A 43 -1.26 -2.45 -10.72
CA ASP A 43 -1.41 -2.69 -9.28
C ASP A 43 -0.05 -2.77 -8.59
N LEU A 44 0.92 -3.46 -9.19
CA LEU A 44 2.29 -3.55 -8.68
C LEU A 44 2.97 -2.17 -8.67
N ASP A 45 2.86 -1.41 -9.75
CA ASP A 45 3.41 -0.05 -9.85
C ASP A 45 2.84 0.85 -8.74
N ALA A 46 1.53 0.77 -8.49
CA ALA A 46 0.86 1.50 -7.41
C ALA A 46 1.35 1.07 -6.01
N VAL A 47 1.61 -0.23 -5.78
CA VAL A 47 2.20 -0.73 -4.54
C VAL A 47 3.63 -0.21 -4.36
N GLN A 48 4.45 -0.24 -5.41
CA GLN A 48 5.84 0.21 -5.38
C GLN A 48 5.93 1.72 -5.11
N GLU A 49 5.07 2.51 -5.75
CA GLU A 49 4.94 3.94 -5.46
C GLU A 49 4.52 4.19 -4.00
N ALA A 50 3.55 3.44 -3.49
CA ALA A 50 3.13 3.52 -2.10
C ALA A 50 4.28 3.22 -1.12
N VAL A 51 5.09 2.21 -1.41
CA VAL A 51 6.28 1.86 -0.61
C VAL A 51 7.26 3.02 -0.62
N LEU A 52 7.63 3.55 -1.79
CA LEU A 52 8.63 4.61 -1.91
C LEU A 52 8.20 5.90 -1.21
N VAL A 53 6.96 6.34 -1.41
CA VAL A 53 6.44 7.55 -0.75
C VAL A 53 6.36 7.36 0.76
N THR A 54 5.92 6.19 1.22
CA THR A 54 5.89 5.87 2.66
C THR A 54 7.29 5.85 3.25
N ALA A 55 8.25 5.24 2.56
CA ALA A 55 9.65 5.18 2.97
C ALA A 55 10.26 6.59 3.07
N HIS A 56 9.94 7.48 2.14
CA HIS A 56 10.42 8.88 2.16
C HIS A 56 9.96 9.64 3.41
N GLY A 57 8.77 9.32 3.94
CA GLY A 57 8.26 9.88 5.19
C GLY A 57 8.79 9.20 6.46
N ALA A 58 9.43 8.03 6.34
CA ALA A 58 9.91 7.26 7.48
C ALA A 58 11.18 7.85 8.10
N THR A 59 11.18 8.06 9.41
CA THR A 59 12.31 8.64 10.14
C THR A 59 12.57 7.90 11.45
N GLY A 60 13.78 8.04 12.00
CA GLY A 60 14.17 7.40 13.26
C GLY A 60 14.05 5.88 13.19
N ALA A 61 13.37 5.27 14.16
CA ALA A 61 13.19 3.82 14.21
C ALA A 61 12.39 3.25 13.02
N ALA A 62 11.44 4.01 12.47
CA ALA A 62 10.63 3.59 11.33
C ALA A 62 11.45 3.48 10.03
N ALA A 63 12.58 4.18 9.93
CA ALA A 63 13.49 4.06 8.80
C ALA A 63 14.17 2.67 8.74
N HIS A 64 14.24 1.97 9.87
CA HIS A 64 14.84 0.63 9.99
C HIS A 64 13.81 -0.51 9.97
N THR A 65 12.55 -0.20 9.70
CA THR A 65 11.49 -1.21 9.50
C THR A 65 11.12 -1.28 8.03
N ARG A 66 10.59 -2.43 7.60
CA ARG A 66 10.00 -2.57 6.26
C ARG A 66 8.63 -1.90 6.20
N VAL A 67 8.23 -1.51 5.00
CA VAL A 67 6.94 -0.88 4.75
C VAL A 67 5.89 -1.96 4.55
N VAL A 68 4.74 -1.81 5.21
CA VAL A 68 3.58 -2.69 5.05
C VAL A 68 2.48 -1.94 4.31
N ILE A 69 2.02 -2.49 3.20
CA ILE A 69 0.94 -1.95 2.37
C ILE A 69 -0.22 -2.95 2.35
N ALA A 70 -1.39 -2.58 2.82
CA ALA A 70 -2.60 -3.39 2.69
C ALA A 70 -3.28 -3.13 1.36
N ALA A 71 -3.58 -4.19 0.61
CA ALA A 71 -4.52 -4.13 -0.51
C ALA A 71 -5.94 -4.30 0.04
N VAL A 72 -6.82 -3.34 -0.26
CA VAL A 72 -8.20 -3.34 0.19
C VAL A 72 -9.13 -3.00 -0.96
N ASP A 73 -10.37 -3.48 -0.89
CA ASP A 73 -11.41 -3.07 -1.84
C ASP A 73 -12.25 -1.96 -1.24
N VAL A 74 -12.54 -0.94 -2.05
CA VAL A 74 -13.53 0.11 -1.75
C VAL A 74 -14.63 0.12 -2.81
N PRO A 75 -15.85 0.55 -2.45
CA PRO A 75 -16.91 0.80 -3.42
C PRO A 75 -16.47 1.79 -4.52
N ASP A 76 -17.02 1.67 -5.72
CA ASP A 76 -16.65 2.55 -6.84
C ASP A 76 -17.16 4.00 -6.63
N ASP A 77 -18.22 4.20 -5.84
CA ASP A 77 -18.70 5.53 -5.44
C ASP A 77 -17.88 6.14 -4.30
N ALA A 78 -17.02 5.36 -3.64
CA ALA A 78 -15.99 5.82 -2.72
C ALA A 78 -14.66 6.15 -3.43
N ALA A 79 -14.69 6.29 -4.76
CA ALA A 79 -13.49 6.55 -5.56
C ALA A 79 -12.69 7.74 -5.00
N PRO A 80 -11.45 7.49 -4.52
CA PRO A 80 -10.64 8.54 -3.95
C PRO A 80 -10.22 9.55 -5.02
N ALA A 81 -10.16 10.83 -4.66
CA ALA A 81 -9.78 11.91 -5.56
C ALA A 81 -8.27 11.90 -5.85
N GLU A 82 -7.83 12.44 -6.98
CA GLU A 82 -6.40 12.60 -7.27
C GLU A 82 -5.66 13.36 -6.16
N ALA A 83 -4.51 12.84 -5.73
CA ALA A 83 -3.73 13.41 -4.63
C ALA A 83 -2.52 14.26 -5.06
N GLY A 84 -2.44 14.62 -6.35
CA GLY A 84 -1.42 15.53 -6.90
C GLY A 84 0.00 14.96 -6.81
N ASP A 85 0.96 15.73 -6.30
CA ASP A 85 2.42 15.49 -6.31
C ASP A 85 2.93 14.24 -5.54
N ASN A 86 2.04 13.32 -5.14
CA ASN A 86 2.39 12.12 -4.38
C ASN A 86 2.61 10.88 -5.27
N GLY A 87 2.68 11.09 -6.59
CA GLY A 87 2.82 10.04 -7.58
C GLY A 87 1.58 9.84 -8.45
N ASP A 88 1.71 9.06 -9.51
CA ASP A 88 0.70 8.91 -10.57
C ASP A 88 -0.51 8.10 -10.06
N HIS A 89 -0.28 7.19 -9.13
CA HIS A 89 -1.30 6.33 -8.52
C HIS A 89 -1.82 6.89 -7.20
N ALA A 90 -1.28 8.01 -6.72
CA ALA A 90 -1.69 8.59 -5.47
C ALA A 90 -3.10 9.19 -5.55
N ARG A 91 -3.91 8.84 -4.55
CA ARG A 91 -5.30 9.23 -4.38
C ARG A 91 -5.59 9.58 -2.92
N ARG A 92 -6.68 10.28 -2.66
CA ARG A 92 -7.10 10.69 -1.32
C ARG A 92 -8.56 10.33 -1.09
N LEU A 93 -8.81 9.55 -0.04
CA LEU A 93 -10.19 9.21 0.34
C LEU A 93 -10.98 10.46 0.70
N THR A 94 -12.23 10.51 0.25
CA THR A 94 -13.12 11.66 0.44
C THR A 94 -14.08 11.47 1.62
N ALA A 95 -14.24 10.23 2.09
CA ALA A 95 -15.06 9.84 3.22
C ALA A 95 -14.38 8.72 4.02
N ASP A 96 -14.84 8.49 5.25
CA ASP A 96 -14.43 7.35 6.06
C ASP A 96 -14.98 6.07 5.43
N GLU A 97 -14.11 5.10 5.14
CA GLU A 97 -14.50 3.89 4.44
C GLU A 97 -14.17 2.64 5.27
N PRO A 98 -15.15 1.81 5.65
CA PRO A 98 -14.89 0.50 6.22
C PRO A 98 -14.38 -0.43 5.12
N VAL A 99 -13.19 -1.00 5.32
CA VAL A 99 -12.56 -1.82 4.29
C VAL A 99 -12.25 -3.23 4.75
N ARG A 100 -12.10 -4.12 3.78
CA ARG A 100 -11.61 -5.48 3.99
C ARG A 100 -10.23 -5.63 3.37
N ILE A 101 -9.27 -6.06 4.19
CA ILE A 101 -7.94 -6.45 3.71
C ILE A 101 -8.06 -7.71 2.85
N ARG A 102 -7.50 -7.64 1.65
CA ARG A 102 -7.44 -8.72 0.66
C ARG A 102 -6.06 -9.35 0.58
N ALA A 103 -5.02 -8.57 0.87
CA ALA A 103 -3.64 -9.02 0.97
C ALA A 103 -2.82 -7.96 1.70
N LEU A 104 -1.64 -8.36 2.18
CA LEU A 104 -0.60 -7.44 2.60
C LEU A 104 0.61 -7.60 1.68
N HIS A 105 1.22 -6.49 1.33
CA HIS A 105 2.49 -6.42 0.62
C HIS A 105 3.51 -5.82 1.58
N VAL A 106 4.61 -6.52 1.83
CA VAL A 106 5.67 -6.03 2.71
C VAL A 106 6.94 -5.87 1.89
N SER A 107 7.57 -4.70 1.94
CA SER A 107 8.82 -4.47 1.24
C SER A 107 9.91 -5.42 1.73
N GLU A 108 10.73 -5.95 0.82
CA GLU A 108 11.84 -6.82 1.24
C GLU A 108 12.94 -6.05 1.98
N LEU A 109 13.12 -4.80 1.57
CA LEU A 109 14.06 -3.84 2.16
C LEU A 109 13.39 -2.99 3.24
N THR A 110 14.20 -2.53 4.21
CA THR A 110 13.74 -1.49 5.15
C THR A 110 13.47 -0.18 4.41
N ALA A 111 12.72 0.73 5.02
CA ALA A 111 12.42 2.02 4.41
C ALA A 111 13.68 2.81 4.00
N ALA A 112 14.73 2.81 4.84
CA ALA A 112 15.98 3.47 4.50
C ALA A 112 16.71 2.81 3.32
N GLU A 113 16.70 1.48 3.26
CA GLU A 113 17.34 0.72 2.17
C GLU A 113 16.57 0.87 0.85
N ALA A 114 15.24 0.85 0.89
CA ALA A 114 14.39 1.05 -0.28
C ALA A 114 14.61 2.43 -0.94
N LEU A 115 14.95 3.46 -0.17
CA LEU A 115 15.28 4.79 -0.71
C LEU A 115 16.69 4.88 -1.30
N ALA A 116 17.58 3.96 -0.92
CA ALA A 116 18.93 3.89 -1.46
C ALA A 116 19.03 2.98 -2.70
N ASP A 117 17.98 2.21 -2.99
CA ASP A 117 17.86 1.38 -4.17
C ASP A 117 17.48 2.23 -5.41
N GLU A 118 18.18 2.01 -6.52
CA GLU A 118 17.87 2.66 -7.79
C GLU A 118 16.78 1.94 -8.58
N PHE A 119 16.40 0.74 -8.14
CA PHE A 119 15.32 -0.07 -8.71
C PHE A 119 14.02 0.09 -7.90
N ALA A 120 12.90 -0.32 -8.51
CA ALA A 120 11.63 -0.34 -7.81
C ALA A 120 11.65 -1.38 -6.69
N PRO A 121 11.07 -1.10 -5.52
CA PRO A 121 11.18 -1.99 -4.36
C PRO A 121 10.43 -3.30 -4.60
N ASP A 122 11.09 -4.42 -4.33
CA ASP A 122 10.45 -5.72 -4.28
C ASP A 122 9.56 -5.85 -3.03
N VAL A 123 8.46 -6.59 -3.18
CA VAL A 123 7.47 -6.82 -2.11
C VAL A 123 7.10 -8.29 -2.02
N LEU A 124 6.97 -8.77 -0.79
CA LEU A 124 6.40 -10.09 -0.49
C LEU A 124 4.90 -9.99 -0.26
N TRP A 125 4.17 -10.94 -0.81
CA TRP A 125 2.72 -11.07 -0.65
C TRP A 125 2.36 -11.97 0.53
N PHE A 126 1.41 -11.53 1.35
CA PHE A 126 0.85 -12.27 2.47
C PHE A 126 -0.68 -12.31 2.37
N ASP A 127 -1.27 -13.47 2.67
CA ASP A 127 -2.72 -13.60 2.81
C ASP A 127 -3.22 -12.80 4.03
N PRO A 128 -4.47 -12.30 4.06
CA PRO A 128 -5.01 -11.62 5.23
C PRO A 128 -4.95 -12.45 6.53
N SER A 129 -4.98 -13.78 6.44
CA SER A 129 -4.81 -14.66 7.59
C SER A 129 -3.39 -14.66 8.17
N GLU A 130 -2.39 -14.19 7.41
CA GLU A 130 -0.97 -14.09 7.78
C GLU A 130 -0.59 -12.67 8.26
N THR A 131 -1.56 -11.87 8.70
CA THR A 131 -1.32 -10.49 9.13
C THR A 131 -0.26 -10.41 10.24
N ALA A 132 -0.29 -11.31 11.22
CA ALA A 132 0.67 -11.28 12.32
C ALA A 132 2.10 -11.56 11.83
N GLU A 133 2.26 -12.53 10.93
CA GLU A 133 3.50 -12.93 10.29
C GLU A 133 4.06 -11.80 9.42
N ALA A 134 3.21 -11.12 8.64
CA ALA A 134 3.59 -9.97 7.83
C ALA A 134 4.20 -8.84 8.69
N PHE A 135 3.57 -8.50 9.82
CA PHE A 135 4.09 -7.48 10.74
C PHE A 135 5.34 -7.94 11.51
N ALA A 136 5.43 -9.23 11.85
CA ALA A 136 6.65 -9.80 12.44
C ALA A 136 7.84 -9.68 11.47
N TYR A 137 7.64 -10.06 10.20
CA TYR A 137 8.63 -9.88 9.14
C TYR A 137 9.01 -8.41 8.94
N ALA A 138 8.02 -7.51 8.95
CA ALA A 138 8.26 -6.09 8.75
C ALA A 138 9.12 -5.45 9.85
N SER A 139 8.95 -5.90 11.08
CA SER A 139 9.73 -5.46 12.24
C SER A 139 11.11 -6.11 12.36
N GLY A 140 11.40 -7.12 11.53
CA GLY A 140 12.63 -7.92 11.65
C GLY A 140 12.62 -8.88 12.85
N ALA A 141 11.45 -9.15 13.45
CA ALA A 141 11.32 -9.96 14.66
C ALA A 141 11.32 -11.49 14.40
N GLY A 142 11.92 -11.95 13.29
CA GLY A 142 11.83 -13.33 12.82
C GLY A 142 13.11 -13.96 12.27
N ASP A 143 14.25 -13.26 12.34
CA ASP A 143 15.59 -13.77 11.98
C ASP A 143 16.47 -14.03 13.22
#